data_AF-A0A7X5Q6I8-F1
#
_entry.id   AF-A0A7X5Q6I8-F1
#
_cell.length_a   1.000
_cell.length_b   1.000
_cell.length_c   1.000
_cell.angle_alpha   90.00
_cell.angle_beta   90.00
_cell.angle_gamma   90.00
#
_symmetry.space_group_name_H-M   'P 1'
#
loop_
_entity.id
_entity.type
_entity.pdbx_description
1 polymer ?
#
loop_
_entity_poly.entity_id
_entity_poly.type
_entity_poly.pdbx_seq_one_letter_code
_entity_poly.pdbx_strand_id
1 'polypeptide(L)'
;MIRELVNLAVTEGRRRQSKQTGFVHYCYYADESEHHDTIPTYENLLFVLALLRSRIGDNITEAKRMLEKVLSYQNKVGGHSPGNFPICLHEYPFCFDRWHGVQLLAPLYWIHHHFHSILGRKLAAQVRNAAEENIKHCLLTLKENSADYLTTLNIATAAKALGKDLDLPDIEKEGEELLAILSGMGSQPVWFSSQGLSRMIASLQLVYPTICKSPWQEFWEHLERMWHVPTQSYCGPAFDEWSQGAEPMPTLYDLYMGHLSGSLSKRCSLPHHCHLEAALIQFTEDHIRAVSFPRTLQEEVGTQKCQTYFAKTYAYSSIEQNGKIDPQSLKGFHPFRLVWGDLAQMHTLVCQGGNIKAMNAIAGKDQVEFIFDLGEPKEKDKFVENREVVFYCSKGDGLKLTVDGARATTFRLGEKVQLKSSIDMNLTFELIEGEGNFLGHLMPGNRLSQQDRSTEAQDWQIFLRNIERTPCCRVRVTLQIQPQNVV
;
A
#
# COMPACT_ATOMS: atom_id res chain seq x y z
N MET A 1 -18.42 1.49 -12.84
CA MET A 1 -17.28 1.51 -11.90
C MET A 1 -17.24 2.77 -11.03
N ILE A 2 -17.07 4.00 -11.55
CA ILE A 2 -17.00 5.21 -10.69
C ILE A 2 -18.16 5.31 -9.69
N ARG A 3 -19.40 5.05 -10.11
CA ARG A 3 -20.57 5.05 -9.21
C ARG A 3 -20.46 4.02 -8.08
N GLU A 4 -19.91 2.85 -8.37
CA GLU A 4 -19.68 1.78 -7.39
C GLU A 4 -18.61 2.21 -6.38
N LEU A 5 -17.51 2.80 -6.83
CA LEU A 5 -16.45 3.35 -5.96
C LEU A 5 -16.98 4.47 -5.05
N VAL A 6 -17.81 5.37 -5.57
CA VAL A 6 -18.48 6.40 -4.76
C VAL A 6 -19.40 5.75 -3.73
N ASN A 7 -20.12 4.68 -4.09
CA ASN A 7 -20.98 3.96 -3.14
C ASN A 7 -20.15 3.25 -2.05
N LEU A 8 -18.99 2.67 -2.39
CA LEU A 8 -18.06 2.11 -1.40
C LEU A 8 -17.63 3.19 -0.39
N ALA A 9 -17.18 4.35 -0.88
CA ALA A 9 -16.78 5.47 -0.03
C ALA A 9 -17.90 5.97 0.90
N VAL A 10 -19.13 6.13 0.36
CA VAL A 10 -20.28 6.54 1.17
C VAL A 10 -20.61 5.46 2.20
N THR A 11 -20.62 4.18 1.81
CA THR A 11 -20.95 3.07 2.71
C THR A 11 -19.96 2.98 3.87
N GLU A 12 -18.66 3.11 3.57
CA GLU A 12 -17.61 3.08 4.60
C GLU A 12 -17.70 4.28 5.54
N GLY A 13 -17.93 5.49 4.99
CA GLY A 13 -18.12 6.67 5.83
C GLY A 13 -19.34 6.56 6.73
N ARG A 14 -20.45 5.99 6.24
CA ARG A 14 -21.64 5.70 7.06
C ARG A 14 -21.37 4.66 8.14
N ARG A 15 -20.60 3.61 7.82
CA ARG A 15 -20.23 2.56 8.78
C ARG A 15 -19.48 3.15 9.98
N ARG A 16 -18.59 4.11 9.74
CA ARG A 16 -17.77 4.78 10.76
C ARG A 16 -18.36 6.06 11.32
N GLN A 17 -19.55 6.46 10.86
CA GLN A 17 -20.17 7.71 11.31
C GLN A 17 -20.75 7.56 12.71
N SER A 18 -20.30 8.39 13.64
CA SER A 18 -20.90 8.49 14.96
C SER A 18 -22.26 9.17 14.88
N LYS A 19 -23.29 8.53 15.46
CA LYS A 19 -24.63 9.12 15.57
C LYS A 19 -24.65 10.38 16.45
N GLN A 20 -23.71 10.49 17.39
CA GLN A 20 -23.65 11.61 18.34
C GLN A 20 -23.03 12.85 17.69
N THR A 21 -21.89 12.69 17.02
CA THR A 21 -21.12 13.82 16.48
C THR A 21 -21.51 14.13 15.02
N GLY A 22 -21.98 13.11 14.30
CA GLY A 22 -22.20 13.15 12.86
C GLY A 22 -20.92 13.05 12.04
N PHE A 23 -19.75 12.84 12.66
CA PHE A 23 -18.47 12.68 11.98
C PHE A 23 -18.08 11.21 11.83
N VAL A 24 -17.18 10.95 10.89
CA VAL A 24 -16.42 9.70 10.82
C VAL A 24 -15.45 9.65 11.99
N HIS A 25 -15.49 8.55 12.73
CA HIS A 25 -14.56 8.25 13.80
C HIS A 25 -13.63 7.13 13.37
N TYR A 26 -12.32 7.36 13.50
CA TYR A 26 -11.31 6.36 13.13
C TYR A 26 -9.98 6.62 13.84
N CYS A 27 -9.42 5.57 14.41
CA CYS A 27 -8.11 5.56 15.08
C CYS A 27 -7.21 4.55 14.38
N TYR A 28 -6.12 5.01 13.78
CA TYR A 28 -5.20 4.20 12.96
C TYR A 28 -4.51 3.06 13.72
N TYR A 29 -4.50 3.10 15.06
CA TYR A 29 -3.82 2.13 15.91
C TYR A 29 -4.77 1.19 16.65
N ALA A 30 -6.07 1.49 16.61
CA ALA A 30 -7.09 0.69 17.24
C ALA A 30 -7.54 -0.43 16.30
N ASP A 31 -7.90 -1.57 16.88
CA ASP A 31 -8.52 -2.66 16.12
C ASP A 31 -9.89 -2.21 15.57
N GLU A 32 -10.34 -2.74 14.43
CA GLU A 32 -11.66 -2.38 13.86
C GLU A 32 -12.84 -2.69 14.80
N SER A 33 -12.66 -3.64 15.72
CA SER A 33 -13.66 -4.00 16.72
C SER A 33 -13.72 -3.05 17.92
N GLU A 34 -12.72 -2.17 18.08
CA GLU A 34 -12.63 -1.24 19.20
C GLU A 34 -13.45 0.04 18.97
N HIS A 35 -13.75 0.73 20.06
CA HIS A 35 -14.36 2.06 19.96
C HIS A 35 -13.31 3.07 19.47
N HIS A 36 -13.65 3.81 18.42
CA HIS A 36 -12.80 4.86 17.89
C HIS A 36 -13.30 6.24 18.39
N ASP A 37 -12.55 6.88 19.27
CA ASP A 37 -12.89 8.22 19.80
C ASP A 37 -12.34 9.38 18.95
N THR A 38 -11.36 9.09 18.10
CA THR A 38 -10.67 10.09 17.29
C THR A 38 -11.49 10.48 16.07
N ILE A 39 -11.53 11.79 15.76
CA ILE A 39 -12.23 12.36 14.61
C ILE A 39 -11.19 12.91 13.65
N PRO A 40 -10.67 12.09 12.72
CA PRO A 40 -9.57 12.51 11.86
C PRO A 40 -10.06 13.40 10.71
N THR A 41 -9.29 14.45 10.42
CA THR A 41 -9.69 15.52 9.48
C THR A 41 -9.79 15.00 8.05
N TYR A 42 -8.83 14.18 7.62
CA TYR A 42 -8.72 13.67 6.25
C TYR A 42 -9.92 12.79 5.87
N GLU A 43 -10.26 11.79 6.68
CA GLU A 43 -11.37 10.86 6.44
C GLU A 43 -12.71 11.60 6.41
N ASN A 44 -12.87 12.63 7.24
CA ASN A 44 -14.08 13.44 7.23
C ASN A 44 -14.19 14.31 5.97
N LEU A 45 -13.07 14.83 5.43
CA LEU A 45 -13.08 15.51 4.12
C LEU A 45 -13.33 14.54 2.96
N LEU A 46 -12.76 13.34 3.01
CA LEU A 46 -13.04 12.28 2.03
C LEU A 46 -14.52 11.89 2.04
N PHE A 47 -15.11 11.73 3.23
CA PHE A 47 -16.53 11.41 3.35
C PHE A 47 -17.42 12.55 2.86
N VAL A 48 -17.09 13.81 3.16
CA VAL A 48 -17.77 14.97 2.56
C VAL A 48 -17.71 14.92 1.03
N LEU A 49 -16.54 14.66 0.46
CA LEU A 49 -16.38 14.52 -0.99
C LEU A 49 -17.23 13.36 -1.54
N ALA A 50 -17.24 12.20 -0.88
CA ALA A 50 -18.06 11.05 -1.27
C ALA A 50 -19.56 11.39 -1.29
N LEU A 51 -20.06 12.07 -0.25
CA LEU A 51 -21.46 12.50 -0.14
C LEU A 51 -21.84 13.49 -1.27
N LEU A 52 -20.97 14.44 -1.61
CA LEU A 52 -21.20 15.36 -2.73
C LEU A 52 -21.21 14.61 -4.07
N ARG A 53 -20.26 13.68 -4.26
CA ARG A 53 -20.16 12.85 -5.47
C ARG A 53 -21.34 11.90 -5.66
N SER A 54 -22.03 11.51 -4.57
CA SER A 54 -23.22 10.68 -4.66
C SER A 54 -24.40 11.37 -5.37
N ARG A 55 -24.40 12.71 -5.44
CA ARG A 55 -25.44 13.54 -6.05
C ARG A 55 -26.85 13.29 -5.49
N ILE A 56 -26.95 12.90 -4.22
CA ILE A 56 -28.22 12.70 -3.50
C ILE A 56 -28.48 13.94 -2.63
N GLY A 57 -29.69 14.51 -2.68
CA GLY A 57 -30.01 15.78 -2.00
C GLY A 57 -29.74 15.79 -0.49
N ASP A 58 -30.11 14.72 0.20
CA ASP A 58 -29.86 14.57 1.64
C ASP A 58 -28.37 14.47 1.95
N ASN A 59 -27.63 13.69 1.17
CA ASN A 59 -26.17 13.59 1.29
C ASN A 59 -25.48 14.93 1.05
N ILE A 60 -25.92 15.72 0.07
CA ILE A 60 -25.38 17.06 -0.20
C ILE A 60 -25.65 18.00 0.99
N THR A 61 -26.85 17.96 1.55
CA THR A 61 -27.23 18.81 2.70
C THR A 61 -26.36 18.49 3.91
N GLU A 62 -26.15 17.20 4.16
CA GLU A 62 -25.26 16.74 5.22
C GLU A 62 -23.80 17.11 4.98
N ALA A 63 -23.31 16.90 3.76
CA ALA A 63 -21.94 17.24 3.38
C ALA A 63 -21.64 18.71 3.65
N LYS A 64 -22.56 19.63 3.32
CA LYS A 64 -22.42 21.07 3.62
C LYS A 64 -22.25 21.34 5.10
N ARG A 65 -23.10 20.73 5.94
CA ARG A 65 -23.06 20.89 7.40
C ARG A 65 -21.76 20.35 7.99
N MET A 66 -21.30 19.18 7.53
CA MET A 66 -20.03 18.60 7.97
C MET A 66 -18.85 19.46 7.54
N LEU A 67 -18.83 19.89 6.27
CA LEU A 67 -17.77 20.71 5.71
C LEU A 67 -17.63 22.05 6.44
N GLU A 68 -18.72 22.76 6.71
CA GLU A 68 -18.68 24.03 7.47
C GLU A 68 -18.03 23.84 8.85
N LYS A 69 -18.31 22.71 9.52
CA LYS A 69 -17.68 22.39 10.81
C LYS A 69 -16.21 22.03 10.66
N VAL A 70 -15.83 21.17 9.71
CA VAL A 70 -14.43 20.76 9.49
C VAL A 70 -13.57 21.99 9.19
N LEU A 71 -14.03 22.88 8.30
CA LEU A 71 -13.30 24.10 7.94
C LEU A 71 -13.09 25.08 9.11
N SER A 72 -13.91 25.00 10.16
CA SER A 72 -13.74 25.83 11.37
C SER A 72 -12.50 25.47 12.20
N TYR A 73 -11.91 24.29 11.95
CA TYR A 73 -10.69 23.79 12.60
C TYR A 73 -9.41 24.10 11.82
N GLN A 74 -9.49 24.85 10.70
CA GLN A 74 -8.28 25.34 10.06
C GLN A 74 -7.58 26.34 10.98
N ASN A 75 -6.28 26.16 11.18
CA ASN A 75 -5.54 26.99 12.11
C ASN A 75 -5.39 28.42 11.59
N LYS A 76 -5.74 29.39 12.44
CA LYS A 76 -5.62 30.84 12.18
C LYS A 76 -4.68 31.53 13.17
N VAL A 77 -4.18 30.80 14.16
CA VAL A 77 -3.39 31.37 15.26
C VAL A 77 -1.93 31.46 14.82
N GLY A 78 -1.39 32.69 14.82
CA GLY A 78 0.03 32.92 14.54
C GLY A 78 0.92 32.13 15.49
N GLY A 79 1.90 31.39 14.95
CA GLY A 79 2.84 30.56 15.72
C GLY A 79 2.55 29.06 15.74
N HIS A 80 1.42 28.59 15.19
CA HIS A 80 1.01 27.18 15.22
C HIS A 80 0.69 26.59 13.82
N SER A 81 1.46 26.94 12.79
CA SER A 81 1.22 26.51 11.39
C SER A 81 -0.08 27.08 10.79
N PRO A 82 -0.21 28.42 10.61
CA PRO A 82 -1.39 29.04 10.00
C PRO A 82 -1.71 28.43 8.64
N GLY A 83 -2.99 28.12 8.39
CA GLY A 83 -3.45 27.48 7.16
C GLY A 83 -3.47 25.94 7.20
N ASN A 84 -2.76 25.32 8.14
CA ASN A 84 -2.78 23.87 8.34
C ASN A 84 -4.03 23.40 9.14
N PHE A 85 -4.21 22.09 9.25
CA PHE A 85 -5.26 21.45 10.05
C PHE A 85 -4.64 20.46 11.07
N PRO A 86 -5.31 20.21 12.20
CA PRO A 86 -4.93 19.13 13.10
C PRO A 86 -5.16 17.76 12.45
N ILE A 87 -4.44 16.73 12.91
CA ILE A 87 -4.67 15.36 12.43
C ILE A 87 -6.07 14.92 12.85
N CYS A 88 -6.41 15.18 14.10
CA CYS A 88 -7.75 14.96 14.65
C CYS A 88 -8.36 16.27 15.15
N LEU A 89 -9.67 16.47 14.93
CA LEU A 89 -10.34 17.74 15.27
C LEU A 89 -10.20 18.15 16.75
N HIS A 90 -10.08 17.19 17.67
CA HIS A 90 -9.92 17.46 19.10
C HIS A 90 -8.52 17.96 19.50
N GLU A 91 -7.54 17.93 18.58
CA GLU A 91 -6.20 18.48 18.81
C GLU A 91 -6.16 20.01 18.61
N TYR A 92 -7.19 20.61 18.02
CA TYR A 92 -7.24 22.05 17.76
C TYR A 92 -7.09 22.87 19.05
N PRO A 93 -6.29 23.96 19.04
CA PRO A 93 -5.69 24.62 17.89
C PRO A 93 -4.29 24.11 17.50
N PHE A 94 -3.87 22.94 17.97
CA PHE A 94 -2.52 22.41 17.69
C PHE A 94 -2.48 21.60 16.39
N CYS A 95 -1.48 21.86 15.55
CA CYS A 95 -1.18 21.09 14.36
C CYS A 95 0.22 20.47 14.51
N PHE A 96 0.29 19.27 15.10
CA PHE A 96 1.56 18.62 15.43
C PHE A 96 2.33 18.12 14.21
N ASP A 97 1.61 17.76 13.15
CA ASP A 97 2.21 17.37 11.87
C ASP A 97 2.13 18.53 10.87
N ARG A 98 3.30 19.05 10.51
CA ARG A 98 3.46 20.15 9.55
C ARG A 98 3.03 19.77 8.12
N TRP A 99 3.06 18.48 7.79
CA TRP A 99 2.74 17.95 6.46
C TRP A 99 1.31 17.43 6.37
N HIS A 100 0.55 17.40 7.47
CA HIS A 100 -0.84 16.92 7.46
C HIS A 100 -1.72 17.66 6.45
N GLY A 101 -1.49 18.96 6.25
CA GLY A 101 -2.21 19.76 5.25
C GLY A 101 -2.12 19.22 3.83
N VAL A 102 -1.02 18.54 3.48
CA VAL A 102 -0.74 18.04 2.12
C VAL A 102 -1.80 17.04 1.64
N GLN A 103 -2.21 16.09 2.49
CA GLN A 103 -3.24 15.10 2.13
C GLN A 103 -4.65 15.71 2.02
N LEU A 104 -4.88 16.91 2.59
CA LEU A 104 -6.17 17.60 2.51
C LEU A 104 -6.31 18.41 1.21
N LEU A 105 -5.22 18.65 0.47
CA LEU A 105 -5.24 19.47 -0.75
C LEU A 105 -6.11 18.85 -1.84
N ALA A 106 -5.97 17.54 -2.10
CA ALA A 106 -6.76 16.85 -3.11
C ALA A 106 -8.28 16.90 -2.83
N PRO A 107 -8.80 16.51 -1.65
CA PRO A 107 -10.22 16.62 -1.39
C PRO A 107 -10.72 18.07 -1.39
N LEU A 108 -9.95 19.04 -0.86
CA LEU A 108 -10.34 20.46 -0.91
C LEU A 108 -10.46 20.97 -2.35
N TYR A 109 -9.49 20.64 -3.21
CA TYR A 109 -9.53 20.97 -4.63
C TYR A 109 -10.76 20.38 -5.31
N TRP A 110 -11.02 19.07 -5.18
CA TRP A 110 -12.17 18.46 -5.84
C TRP A 110 -13.52 18.99 -5.34
N ILE A 111 -13.62 19.29 -4.04
CA ILE A 111 -14.80 19.94 -3.46
C ILE A 111 -15.00 21.32 -4.09
N HIS A 112 -13.95 22.15 -4.18
CA HIS A 112 -14.04 23.47 -4.77
C HIS A 112 -14.38 23.41 -6.27
N HIS A 113 -13.55 22.70 -7.02
CA HIS A 113 -13.57 22.65 -8.47
C HIS A 113 -14.91 22.12 -9.02
N HIS A 114 -15.43 21.03 -8.45
CA HIS A 114 -16.66 20.40 -8.96
C HIS A 114 -17.95 20.82 -8.26
N PHE A 115 -17.87 21.31 -7.02
CA PHE A 115 -19.07 21.47 -6.19
C PHE A 115 -19.30 22.89 -5.67
N HIS A 116 -18.46 23.88 -6.01
CA HIS A 116 -18.67 25.27 -5.58
C HIS A 116 -20.09 25.81 -5.85
N SER A 117 -20.68 25.46 -7.00
CA SER A 117 -22.01 25.92 -7.40
C SER A 117 -23.13 25.38 -6.51
N ILE A 118 -22.98 24.15 -5.99
CA ILE A 118 -23.99 23.53 -5.13
C ILE A 118 -23.79 23.88 -3.65
N LEU A 119 -22.59 24.25 -3.22
CA LEU A 119 -22.28 24.62 -1.83
C LEU A 119 -23.00 25.90 -1.38
N GLY A 120 -23.29 26.80 -2.32
CA GLY A 120 -23.77 28.15 -2.05
C GLY A 120 -22.63 29.11 -1.72
N ARG A 121 -22.86 30.41 -1.94
CA ARG A 121 -21.78 31.44 -1.98
C ARG A 121 -20.90 31.45 -0.73
N LYS A 122 -21.49 31.40 0.47
CA LYS A 122 -20.75 31.47 1.74
C LYS A 122 -19.79 30.28 1.91
N LEU A 123 -20.31 29.05 1.81
CA LEU A 123 -19.52 27.85 2.04
C LEU A 123 -18.50 27.63 0.91
N ALA A 124 -18.86 27.95 -0.34
CA ALA A 124 -17.92 27.93 -1.45
C ALA A 124 -16.71 28.86 -1.22
N ALA A 125 -16.95 30.07 -0.70
CA ALA A 125 -15.88 31.00 -0.32
C ALA A 125 -15.02 30.48 0.84
N GLN A 126 -15.63 29.81 1.83
CA GLN A 126 -14.88 29.18 2.93
C GLN A 126 -13.97 28.06 2.44
N VAL A 127 -14.44 27.19 1.53
CA VAL A 127 -13.63 26.13 0.92
C VAL A 127 -12.49 26.73 0.12
N ARG A 128 -12.78 27.74 -0.71
CA ARG A 128 -11.77 28.47 -1.49
C ARG A 128 -10.65 28.99 -0.59
N ASN A 129 -11.02 29.75 0.45
CA ASN A 129 -10.06 30.32 1.39
C ASN A 129 -9.27 29.22 2.12
N ALA A 130 -9.92 28.14 2.52
CA ALA A 130 -9.23 27.03 3.17
C ALA A 130 -8.22 26.34 2.26
N ALA A 131 -8.57 26.10 1.00
CA ALA A 131 -7.65 25.53 0.01
C ALA A 131 -6.46 26.47 -0.25
N GLU A 132 -6.71 27.77 -0.40
CA GLU A 132 -5.69 28.80 -0.59
C GLU A 132 -4.71 28.88 0.59
N GLU A 133 -5.21 28.97 1.83
CA GLU A 133 -4.35 29.09 3.01
C GLU A 133 -3.58 27.78 3.27
N ASN A 134 -4.18 26.62 2.98
CA ASN A 134 -3.49 25.34 3.14
C ASN A 134 -2.35 25.16 2.11
N ILE A 135 -2.55 25.55 0.85
CA ILE A 135 -1.46 25.45 -0.15
C ILE A 135 -0.33 26.43 0.14
N LYS A 136 -0.64 27.65 0.61
CA LYS A 136 0.38 28.61 1.08
C LYS A 136 1.19 28.06 2.23
N HIS A 137 0.53 27.46 3.24
CA HIS A 137 1.19 26.78 4.35
C HIS A 137 2.14 25.68 3.86
N CYS A 138 1.68 24.82 2.95
CA CYS A 138 2.48 23.71 2.43
C CYS A 138 3.71 24.20 1.66
N LEU A 139 3.56 25.20 0.78
CA LEU A 139 4.68 25.78 0.03
C LEU A 139 5.69 26.50 0.94
N LEU A 140 5.23 27.22 1.96
CA LEU A 140 6.11 27.83 2.95
C LEU A 140 6.89 26.74 3.72
N THR A 141 6.18 25.69 4.17
CA THR A 141 6.81 24.58 4.89
C THR A 141 7.85 23.87 4.03
N LEU A 142 7.60 23.70 2.72
CA LEU A 142 8.53 23.14 1.75
C LEU A 142 9.77 24.01 1.52
N LYS A 143 9.64 25.35 1.58
CA LYS A 143 10.79 26.27 1.51
C LYS A 143 11.67 26.19 2.75
N GLU A 144 11.06 25.96 3.91
CA GLU A 144 11.75 25.94 5.20
C GLU A 144 12.31 24.55 5.56
N ASN A 145 11.82 23.48 4.94
CA ASN A 145 12.12 22.10 5.34
C ASN A 145 12.24 21.18 4.12
N SER A 146 13.15 20.20 4.20
CA SER A 146 13.18 19.11 3.23
C SER A 146 11.92 18.24 3.36
N ALA A 147 11.29 17.94 2.23
CA ALA A 147 10.22 16.97 2.12
C ALA A 147 10.68 15.76 1.30
N ASP A 148 10.03 14.61 1.47
CA ASP A 148 10.22 13.49 0.56
C ASP A 148 9.62 13.78 -0.83
N TYR A 149 9.92 12.90 -1.78
CA TYR A 149 9.47 13.02 -3.16
C TYR A 149 7.94 13.07 -3.28
N LEU A 150 7.22 12.22 -2.54
CA LEU A 150 5.77 12.12 -2.64
C LEU A 150 5.07 13.36 -2.06
N THR A 151 5.55 13.84 -0.93
CA THR A 151 5.07 15.07 -0.29
C THR A 151 5.28 16.25 -1.22
N THR A 152 6.48 16.36 -1.82
CA THR A 152 6.79 17.42 -2.81
C THR A 152 5.88 17.31 -4.04
N LEU A 153 5.65 16.11 -4.56
CA LEU A 153 4.75 15.88 -5.68
C LEU A 153 3.31 16.33 -5.38
N ASN A 154 2.77 15.93 -4.22
CA ASN A 154 1.41 16.29 -3.81
C ASN A 154 1.25 17.81 -3.67
N ILE A 155 2.27 18.50 -3.14
CA ILE A 155 2.29 19.97 -3.06
C ILE A 155 2.36 20.57 -4.47
N ALA A 156 3.23 20.06 -5.34
CA ALA A 156 3.45 20.59 -6.69
C ALA A 156 2.20 20.45 -7.57
N THR A 157 1.53 19.29 -7.57
CA THR A 157 0.30 19.09 -8.32
C THR A 157 -0.84 19.95 -7.78
N ALA A 158 -0.98 20.06 -6.46
CA ALA A 158 -1.98 20.92 -5.84
C ALA A 158 -1.71 22.40 -6.10
N ALA A 159 -0.46 22.86 -6.05
CA ALA A 159 -0.07 24.23 -6.36
C ALA A 159 -0.42 24.59 -7.81
N LYS A 160 -0.09 23.71 -8.77
CA LYS A 160 -0.47 23.91 -10.17
C LYS A 160 -2.00 23.96 -10.35
N ALA A 161 -2.71 22.98 -9.78
CA ALA A 161 -4.16 22.86 -9.95
C ALA A 161 -4.94 24.00 -9.26
N LEU A 162 -4.67 24.25 -7.97
CA LEU A 162 -5.29 25.34 -7.21
C LEU A 162 -4.83 26.71 -7.68
N GLY A 163 -3.56 26.86 -8.05
CA GLY A 163 -3.05 28.12 -8.59
C GLY A 163 -3.85 28.58 -9.80
N LYS A 164 -4.12 27.64 -10.71
CA LYS A 164 -4.99 27.89 -11.87
C LYS A 164 -6.45 28.10 -11.49
N ASP A 165 -7.03 27.24 -10.65
CA ASP A 165 -8.46 27.27 -10.30
C ASP A 165 -8.83 28.52 -9.47
N LEU A 166 -7.88 29.03 -8.68
CA LEU A 166 -8.06 30.18 -7.79
C LEU A 166 -7.55 31.51 -8.37
N ASP A 167 -6.95 31.51 -9.55
CA ASP A 167 -6.31 32.68 -10.19
C ASP A 167 -5.14 33.24 -9.36
N LEU A 168 -4.22 32.35 -8.97
CA LEU A 168 -3.00 32.62 -8.20
C LEU A 168 -1.77 32.24 -9.06
N PRO A 169 -1.36 33.09 -10.02
CA PRO A 169 -0.37 32.74 -11.04
C PRO A 169 1.02 32.41 -10.49
N ASP A 170 1.44 33.03 -9.38
CA ASP A 170 2.73 32.73 -8.74
C ASP A 170 2.76 31.31 -8.16
N ILE A 171 1.65 30.87 -7.57
CA ILE A 171 1.50 29.51 -7.02
C ILE A 171 1.41 28.48 -8.16
N GLU A 172 0.66 28.79 -9.23
CA GLU A 172 0.59 27.92 -10.41
C GLU A 172 1.99 27.70 -11.01
N LYS A 173 2.74 28.79 -11.19
CA LYS A 173 4.10 28.75 -11.72
C LYS A 173 5.05 27.94 -10.84
N GLU A 174 5.02 28.15 -9.52
CA GLU A 174 5.85 27.38 -8.58
C GLU A 174 5.52 25.88 -8.64
N GLY A 175 4.23 25.52 -8.75
CA GLY A 175 3.79 24.13 -8.97
C GLY A 175 4.29 23.53 -10.29
N GLU A 176 4.24 24.29 -11.38
CA GLU A 176 4.77 23.86 -12.69
C GLU A 176 6.28 23.57 -12.63
N GLU A 177 7.05 24.47 -12.02
CA GLU A 177 8.50 24.33 -11.89
C GLU A 177 8.88 23.10 -11.06
N LEU A 178 8.20 22.87 -9.93
CA LEU A 178 8.40 21.68 -9.11
C LEU A 178 8.06 20.39 -9.87
N LEU A 179 6.96 20.36 -10.64
CA LEU A 179 6.59 19.19 -11.44
C LEU A 179 7.60 18.89 -12.54
N ALA A 180 8.14 19.91 -13.19
CA ALA A 180 9.19 19.74 -14.19
C ALA A 180 10.45 19.11 -13.58
N ILE A 181 10.85 19.54 -12.37
CA ILE A 181 11.96 18.93 -11.63
C ILE A 181 11.66 17.46 -11.30
N LEU A 182 10.51 17.19 -10.68
CA LEU A 182 10.16 15.85 -10.19
C LEU A 182 10.04 14.84 -11.33
N SER A 183 9.40 15.21 -12.45
CA SER A 183 9.27 14.33 -13.61
C SER A 183 10.62 13.99 -14.26
N GLY A 184 11.64 14.84 -14.10
CA GLY A 184 13.00 14.59 -14.57
C GLY A 184 13.84 13.68 -13.65
N MET A 185 13.36 13.33 -12.46
CA MET A 185 14.13 12.50 -11.49
C MET A 185 14.04 11.00 -11.78
N GLY A 186 13.18 10.56 -12.70
CA GLY A 186 12.93 9.14 -12.99
C GLY A 186 12.30 8.39 -11.82
N SER A 187 12.37 7.06 -11.84
CA SER A 187 11.78 6.20 -10.81
C SER A 187 12.34 6.47 -9.41
N GLN A 188 11.46 6.57 -8.41
CA GLN A 188 11.82 6.82 -7.01
C GLN A 188 11.39 5.66 -6.11
N PRO A 189 11.96 5.50 -4.89
CA PRO A 189 11.58 4.41 -3.97
C PRO A 189 10.07 4.30 -3.72
N VAL A 190 9.34 5.42 -3.71
CA VAL A 190 7.88 5.46 -3.52
C VAL A 190 7.09 4.83 -4.67
N TRP A 191 7.71 4.59 -5.83
CA TRP A 191 7.11 3.87 -6.94
C TRP A 191 6.99 2.35 -6.67
N PHE A 192 7.57 1.89 -5.57
CA PHE A 192 7.63 0.48 -5.20
C PHE A 192 6.83 0.16 -3.94
N SER A 193 5.80 0.96 -3.66
CA SER A 193 4.75 0.63 -2.70
C SER A 193 3.37 0.97 -3.26
N SER A 194 2.40 0.11 -3.01
CA SER A 194 1.00 0.33 -3.43
C SER A 194 0.44 1.65 -2.90
N GLN A 195 0.71 2.00 -1.64
CA GLN A 195 0.31 3.29 -1.06
C GLN A 195 0.93 4.48 -1.79
N GLY A 196 2.23 4.43 -2.09
CA GLY A 196 2.94 5.47 -2.80
C GLY A 196 2.37 5.70 -4.20
N LEU A 197 2.22 4.62 -4.98
CA LEU A 197 1.66 4.65 -6.32
C LEU A 197 0.26 5.29 -6.36
N SER A 198 -0.63 4.90 -5.44
CA SER A 198 -2.00 5.43 -5.43
C SER A 198 -2.09 6.92 -5.10
N ARG A 199 -1.24 7.40 -4.18
CA ARG A 199 -1.15 8.83 -3.84
C ARG A 199 -0.60 9.63 -5.00
N MET A 200 0.41 9.10 -5.70
CA MET A 200 0.92 9.72 -6.93
C MET A 200 -0.19 9.84 -7.99
N ILE A 201 -0.98 8.79 -8.24
CA ILE A 201 -2.10 8.84 -9.18
C ILE A 201 -3.10 9.93 -8.77
N ALA A 202 -3.56 9.91 -7.52
CA ALA A 202 -4.54 10.88 -7.01
C ALA A 202 -4.06 12.33 -7.16
N SER A 203 -2.78 12.57 -6.90
CA SER A 203 -2.15 13.88 -7.05
C SER A 203 -1.98 14.30 -8.51
N LEU A 204 -1.54 13.39 -9.38
CA LEU A 204 -1.37 13.69 -10.80
C LEU A 204 -2.72 13.95 -11.49
N GLN A 205 -3.79 13.28 -11.08
CA GLN A 205 -5.14 13.54 -11.59
C GLN A 205 -5.66 14.95 -11.29
N LEU A 206 -5.09 15.68 -10.32
CA LEU A 206 -5.44 17.09 -10.08
C LEU A 206 -5.13 17.96 -11.31
N VAL A 207 -4.09 17.59 -12.06
CA VAL A 207 -3.52 18.38 -13.16
C VAL A 207 -3.75 17.71 -14.52
N TYR A 208 -3.63 16.38 -14.58
CA TYR A 208 -3.63 15.61 -15.80
C TYR A 208 -4.87 14.70 -15.86
N PRO A 209 -5.90 15.06 -16.64
CA PRO A 209 -7.08 14.20 -16.83
C PRO A 209 -6.72 12.82 -17.40
N THR A 210 -5.66 12.75 -18.19
CA THR A 210 -5.09 11.51 -18.74
C THR A 210 -3.61 11.43 -18.42
N ILE A 211 -3.23 10.59 -17.46
CA ILE A 211 -1.83 10.48 -17.01
C ILE A 211 -0.96 9.84 -18.11
N CYS A 212 -1.52 8.89 -18.87
CA CYS A 212 -0.77 8.16 -19.90
C CYS A 212 -0.31 9.03 -21.08
N LYS A 213 -0.89 10.22 -21.26
CA LYS A 213 -0.54 11.21 -22.30
C LYS A 213 0.17 12.44 -21.72
N SER A 214 0.56 12.40 -20.45
CA SER A 214 1.22 13.51 -19.75
C SER A 214 2.74 13.32 -19.75
N PRO A 215 3.52 14.29 -19.23
CA PRO A 215 4.96 14.11 -18.96
C PRO A 215 5.28 12.93 -18.04
N TRP A 216 4.28 12.35 -17.37
CA TRP A 216 4.39 11.21 -16.46
C TRP A 216 4.14 9.87 -17.15
N GLN A 217 4.39 9.77 -18.46
CA GLN A 217 4.23 8.53 -19.21
C GLN A 217 5.07 7.38 -18.63
N GLU A 218 6.32 7.65 -18.22
CA GLU A 218 7.17 6.62 -17.58
C GLU A 218 6.55 6.07 -16.30
N PHE A 219 5.98 6.94 -15.48
CA PHE A 219 5.22 6.54 -14.30
C PHE A 219 4.00 5.71 -14.68
N TRP A 220 3.26 6.10 -15.72
CA TRP A 220 2.13 5.31 -16.21
C TRP A 220 2.55 3.90 -16.66
N GLU A 221 3.63 3.79 -17.44
CA GLU A 221 4.20 2.52 -17.88
C GLU A 221 4.67 1.67 -16.70
N HIS A 222 5.16 2.30 -15.62
CA HIS A 222 5.47 1.62 -14.37
C HIS A 222 4.23 0.98 -13.72
N LEU A 223 3.11 1.70 -13.63
CA LEU A 223 1.85 1.16 -13.08
C LEU A 223 1.39 -0.09 -13.85
N GLU A 224 1.41 -0.03 -15.19
CA GLU A 224 1.06 -1.17 -16.06
C GLU A 224 2.02 -2.36 -15.88
N ARG A 225 3.30 -2.07 -15.60
CA ARG A 225 4.32 -3.08 -15.36
C ARG A 225 4.17 -3.77 -14.00
N MET A 226 3.63 -3.09 -12.98
CA MET A 226 3.50 -3.65 -11.63
C MET A 226 2.15 -4.30 -11.31
N TRP A 227 1.16 -4.16 -12.19
CA TRP A 227 -0.16 -4.76 -12.01
C TRP A 227 -0.25 -6.17 -12.60
N HIS A 228 -0.73 -7.11 -11.79
CA HIS A 228 -1.07 -8.46 -12.26
C HIS A 228 -2.58 -8.59 -12.40
N VAL A 229 -3.05 -8.48 -13.65
CA VAL A 229 -4.48 -8.50 -14.00
C VAL A 229 -5.23 -9.74 -13.46
N PRO A 230 -4.70 -10.97 -13.54
CA PRO A 230 -5.42 -12.16 -13.06
C PRO A 230 -5.80 -12.14 -11.57
N THR A 231 -4.90 -11.66 -10.70
CA THR A 231 -5.15 -11.53 -9.25
C THR A 231 -5.62 -10.13 -8.85
N GLN A 232 -5.63 -9.19 -9.81
CA GLN A 232 -5.84 -7.77 -9.60
C GLN A 232 -5.09 -7.24 -8.40
N SER A 233 -3.76 -7.36 -8.41
CA SER A 233 -2.94 -6.90 -7.29
C SER A 233 -1.61 -6.33 -7.75
N TYR A 234 -1.06 -5.45 -6.92
CA TYR A 234 0.33 -5.03 -7.02
C TYR A 234 1.26 -6.24 -6.86
N CYS A 235 2.19 -6.41 -7.79
CA CYS A 235 3.16 -7.50 -7.80
C CYS A 235 4.61 -7.03 -7.93
N GLY A 236 4.85 -5.72 -7.81
CA GLY A 236 6.21 -5.19 -7.78
C GLY A 236 6.92 -5.50 -6.47
N PRO A 237 8.18 -5.05 -6.33
CA PRO A 237 8.96 -5.13 -5.10
C PRO A 237 8.14 -4.70 -3.87
N ALA A 238 8.09 -5.56 -2.85
CA ALA A 238 7.25 -5.38 -1.67
C ALA A 238 8.02 -4.67 -0.54
N PHE A 239 8.28 -3.36 -0.71
CA PHE A 239 8.98 -2.57 0.31
C PHE A 239 8.10 -2.23 1.52
N ASP A 240 6.79 -2.07 1.31
CA ASP A 240 5.83 -1.69 2.36
C ASP A 240 4.44 -2.25 2.04
N GLU A 241 4.31 -3.58 2.01
CA GLU A 241 3.06 -4.26 1.67
C GLU A 241 2.45 -4.97 2.88
N TRP A 242 1.19 -4.64 3.16
CA TRP A 242 0.45 -5.12 4.32
C TRP A 242 -0.58 -6.18 3.94
N SER A 243 -1.05 -6.92 4.93
CA SER A 243 -2.06 -7.97 4.78
C SER A 243 -3.22 -7.73 5.75
N GLN A 244 -4.42 -8.07 5.29
CA GLN A 244 -5.64 -8.12 6.09
C GLN A 244 -6.15 -9.56 6.05
N GLY A 245 -6.24 -10.20 7.21
CA GLY A 245 -6.38 -11.66 7.27
C GLY A 245 -5.29 -12.38 6.46
N ALA A 246 -5.71 -13.35 5.63
CA ALA A 246 -4.83 -14.14 4.77
C ALA A 246 -4.49 -13.48 3.42
N GLU A 247 -5.14 -12.37 3.07
CA GLU A 247 -4.98 -11.69 1.77
C GLU A 247 -4.18 -10.38 1.90
N PRO A 248 -3.54 -9.91 0.81
CA PRO A 248 -3.04 -8.54 0.72
C PRO A 248 -4.13 -7.52 1.08
N MET A 249 -3.76 -6.55 1.91
CA MET A 249 -4.66 -5.48 2.34
C MET A 249 -5.11 -4.65 1.13
N PRO A 250 -6.43 -4.42 0.95
CA PRO A 250 -6.90 -3.53 -0.11
C PRO A 250 -6.39 -2.10 0.11
N THR A 251 -5.89 -1.50 -0.96
CA THR A 251 -5.39 -0.12 -0.99
C THR A 251 -6.12 0.71 -2.03
N LEU A 252 -5.95 2.04 -1.98
CA LEU A 252 -6.41 2.93 -3.04
C LEU A 252 -5.81 2.55 -4.42
N TYR A 253 -4.62 1.95 -4.45
CA TYR A 253 -4.02 1.45 -5.69
C TYR A 253 -4.87 0.36 -6.32
N ASP A 254 -5.32 -0.62 -5.54
CA ASP A 254 -6.18 -1.69 -6.04
C ASP A 254 -7.49 -1.16 -6.60
N LEU A 255 -8.06 -0.11 -5.96
CA LEU A 255 -9.28 0.54 -6.43
C LEU A 255 -9.07 1.31 -7.73
N TYR A 256 -7.96 2.06 -7.87
CA TYR A 256 -7.58 2.70 -9.13
C TYR A 256 -7.36 1.66 -10.24
N MET A 257 -6.53 0.66 -9.99
CA MET A 257 -6.15 -0.29 -11.01
C MET A 257 -7.32 -1.20 -11.39
N GLY A 258 -8.20 -1.54 -10.45
CA GLY A 258 -9.47 -2.20 -10.73
C GLY A 258 -10.40 -1.32 -11.57
N HIS A 259 -10.49 -0.02 -11.27
CA HIS A 259 -11.20 0.94 -12.12
C HIS A 259 -10.69 0.93 -13.56
N LEU A 260 -9.39 1.06 -13.73
CA LEU A 260 -8.71 1.17 -15.02
C LEU A 260 -8.70 -0.15 -15.79
N SER A 261 -8.79 -1.29 -15.09
CA SER A 261 -8.92 -2.64 -15.66
C SER A 261 -10.38 -3.07 -15.88
N GLY A 262 -11.35 -2.28 -15.40
CA GLY A 262 -12.79 -2.53 -15.58
C GLY A 262 -13.39 -3.61 -14.67
N SER A 263 -12.71 -4.03 -13.60
CA SER A 263 -13.24 -4.99 -12.62
C SER A 263 -12.55 -4.85 -11.27
N LEU A 264 -13.24 -5.21 -10.18
CA LEU A 264 -12.71 -5.23 -8.82
C LEU A 264 -12.70 -6.67 -8.28
N SER A 265 -11.67 -7.00 -7.52
CA SER A 265 -11.57 -8.26 -6.80
C SER A 265 -12.57 -8.30 -5.63
N LYS A 266 -12.90 -9.51 -5.18
CA LYS A 266 -13.78 -9.71 -4.01
C LYS A 266 -13.23 -9.05 -2.75
N ARG A 267 -11.90 -9.13 -2.51
CA ARG A 267 -11.27 -8.46 -1.36
C ARG A 267 -11.44 -6.94 -1.39
N CYS A 268 -11.46 -6.32 -2.57
CA CYS A 268 -11.71 -4.89 -2.72
C CYS A 268 -13.17 -4.50 -2.46
N SER A 269 -14.09 -5.46 -2.49
CA SER A 269 -15.52 -5.24 -2.18
C SER A 269 -15.85 -5.46 -0.70
N LEU A 270 -14.94 -6.03 0.09
CA LEU A 270 -15.13 -6.20 1.53
C LEU A 270 -14.92 -4.86 2.26
N PRO A 271 -15.66 -4.57 3.34
CA PRO A 271 -15.52 -3.32 4.08
C PRO A 271 -14.06 -3.08 4.52
N HIS A 272 -13.52 -1.92 4.16
CA HIS A 272 -12.16 -1.52 4.53
C HIS A 272 -12.04 0.00 4.57
N HIS A 273 -11.21 0.54 5.47
CA HIS A 273 -11.06 1.99 5.64
C HIS A 273 -10.61 2.70 4.35
N CYS A 274 -9.80 2.03 3.51
CA CYS A 274 -9.35 2.58 2.23
C CYS A 274 -10.50 2.96 1.27
N HIS A 275 -11.71 2.42 1.47
CA HIS A 275 -12.87 2.75 0.64
C HIS A 275 -13.24 4.23 0.73
N LEU A 276 -12.96 4.92 1.84
CA LEU A 276 -13.12 6.37 1.93
C LEU A 276 -12.30 7.10 0.86
N GLU A 277 -11.08 6.62 0.60
CA GLU A 277 -10.18 7.21 -0.40
C GLU A 277 -10.68 7.01 -1.84
N ALA A 278 -11.61 6.08 -2.08
CA ALA A 278 -12.25 5.91 -3.38
C ALA A 278 -12.97 7.20 -3.85
N ALA A 279 -13.28 8.11 -2.92
CA ALA A 279 -13.79 9.44 -3.22
C ALA A 279 -12.81 10.30 -4.05
N LEU A 280 -11.51 9.99 -4.05
CA LEU A 280 -10.48 10.69 -4.82
C LEU A 280 -10.41 10.24 -6.28
N ILE A 281 -10.88 9.04 -6.61
CA ILE A 281 -10.77 8.46 -7.96
C ILE A 281 -11.65 9.25 -8.93
N GLN A 282 -11.03 10.01 -9.84
CA GLN A 282 -11.76 10.75 -10.87
C GLN A 282 -12.01 9.89 -12.11
N PHE A 283 -13.01 10.30 -12.89
CA PHE A 283 -13.21 9.73 -14.21
C PHE A 283 -12.00 10.08 -15.10
N THR A 284 -11.48 9.07 -15.80
CA THR A 284 -10.40 9.20 -16.77
C THR A 284 -10.69 8.30 -17.97
N GLU A 285 -10.13 8.66 -19.13
CA GLU A 285 -10.08 7.82 -20.33
C GLU A 285 -8.88 6.86 -20.33
N ASP A 286 -8.04 6.91 -19.29
CA ASP A 286 -6.90 6.01 -19.15
C ASP A 286 -7.38 4.57 -18.93
N HIS A 287 -6.65 3.62 -19.50
CA HIS A 287 -6.91 2.18 -19.39
C HIS A 287 -5.61 1.41 -19.27
N ILE A 288 -5.57 0.37 -18.43
CA ILE A 288 -4.41 -0.52 -18.35
C ILE A 288 -4.37 -1.40 -19.59
N ARG A 289 -3.23 -1.38 -20.29
CA ARG A 289 -3.01 -2.21 -21.46
C ARG A 289 -2.96 -3.70 -21.08
N ALA A 290 -3.46 -4.53 -21.98
CA ALA A 290 -3.25 -5.97 -21.88
C ALA A 290 -1.76 -6.29 -22.01
N VAL A 291 -1.24 -7.08 -21.09
CA VAL A 291 0.16 -7.49 -21.07
C VAL A 291 0.28 -8.97 -21.45
N SER A 292 1.28 -9.31 -22.25
CA SER A 292 1.64 -10.70 -22.55
C SER A 292 2.40 -11.37 -21.39
N PHE A 293 2.12 -12.66 -21.19
CA PHE A 293 2.83 -13.52 -20.22
C PHE A 293 3.56 -14.67 -20.95
N PRO A 294 4.71 -15.15 -20.43
CA PRO A 294 5.40 -14.66 -19.24
C PRO A 294 6.19 -13.36 -19.52
N ARG A 295 6.48 -12.58 -18.47
CA ARG A 295 7.41 -11.45 -18.54
C ARG A 295 8.26 -11.34 -17.28
N THR A 296 9.44 -10.74 -17.42
CA THR A 296 10.37 -10.48 -16.31
C THR A 296 10.81 -9.04 -16.35
N LEU A 297 10.87 -8.41 -15.18
CA LEU A 297 11.37 -7.07 -14.96
C LEU A 297 12.57 -7.15 -14.02
N GLN A 298 13.60 -6.37 -14.33
CA GLN A 298 14.76 -6.17 -13.47
C GLN A 298 14.90 -4.68 -13.23
N GLU A 299 15.01 -4.30 -11.96
CA GLU A 299 15.03 -2.91 -11.52
C GLU A 299 16.05 -2.74 -10.40
N GLU A 300 16.47 -1.51 -10.17
CA GLU A 300 17.35 -1.14 -9.07
C GLU A 300 16.69 0.00 -8.28
N VAL A 301 16.49 -0.23 -6.98
CA VAL A 301 15.88 0.74 -6.06
C VAL A 301 16.91 1.13 -5.02
N GLY A 302 17.52 2.30 -5.21
CA GLY A 302 18.68 2.70 -4.43
C GLY A 302 19.85 1.76 -4.71
N THR A 303 20.22 0.92 -3.74
CA THR A 303 21.29 -0.08 -3.88
C THR A 303 20.76 -1.51 -3.93
N GLN A 304 19.44 -1.70 -3.98
CA GLN A 304 18.79 -3.01 -3.93
C GLN A 304 18.34 -3.43 -5.32
N LYS A 305 18.82 -4.59 -5.77
CA LYS A 305 18.36 -5.17 -7.03
C LYS A 305 17.03 -5.87 -6.81
N CYS A 306 16.12 -5.61 -7.72
CA CYS A 306 14.78 -6.12 -7.70
C CYS A 306 14.52 -6.93 -8.96
N GLN A 307 13.80 -8.04 -8.82
CA GLN A 307 13.32 -8.81 -9.95
C GLN A 307 11.86 -9.14 -9.74
N THR A 308 11.06 -8.97 -10.78
CA THR A 308 9.65 -9.32 -10.79
C THR A 308 9.35 -10.22 -11.98
N TYR A 309 8.62 -11.31 -11.74
CA TYR A 309 8.18 -12.25 -12.76
C TYR A 309 6.67 -12.33 -12.79
N PHE A 310 6.10 -12.39 -13.99
CA PHE A 310 4.67 -12.52 -14.20
C PHE A 310 4.39 -13.72 -15.12
N ALA A 311 3.49 -14.59 -14.67
CA ALA A 311 2.86 -15.63 -15.47
C ALA A 311 1.34 -15.39 -15.54
N LYS A 312 0.61 -16.26 -16.24
CA LYS A 312 -0.85 -16.14 -16.33
C LYS A 312 -1.58 -16.44 -15.02
N THR A 313 -0.99 -17.25 -14.15
CA THR A 313 -1.64 -17.80 -12.94
C THR A 313 -0.98 -17.35 -11.64
N TYR A 314 0.20 -16.73 -11.73
CA TYR A 314 0.95 -16.25 -10.57
C TYR A 314 1.91 -15.14 -10.98
N ALA A 315 2.34 -14.36 -9.99
CA ALA A 315 3.45 -13.42 -10.13
C ALA A 315 4.29 -13.45 -8.85
N TYR A 316 5.56 -13.11 -8.95
CA TYR A 316 6.42 -12.94 -7.78
C TYR A 316 7.40 -11.78 -7.95
N SER A 317 7.82 -11.22 -6.82
CA SER A 317 8.89 -10.23 -6.73
C SER A 317 9.93 -10.69 -5.72
N SER A 318 11.20 -10.41 -6.00
CA SER A 318 12.32 -10.60 -5.08
C SER A 318 13.18 -9.35 -4.99
N ILE A 319 13.68 -9.06 -3.79
CA ILE A 319 14.55 -7.92 -3.48
C ILE A 319 15.85 -8.48 -2.89
N GLU A 320 16.99 -8.17 -3.50
CA GLU A 320 18.29 -8.51 -2.92
C GLU A 320 18.52 -7.66 -1.66
N GLN A 321 18.61 -8.34 -0.52
CA GLN A 321 18.86 -7.69 0.76
C GLN A 321 20.37 -7.68 1.01
N ASN A 322 20.99 -6.51 0.89
CA ASN A 322 22.40 -6.29 1.22
C ASN A 322 22.51 -5.36 2.42
N GLY A 323 22.58 -5.92 3.63
CA GLY A 323 22.82 -5.16 4.87
C GLY A 323 21.61 -5.02 5.79
N LYS A 324 21.72 -4.06 6.74
CA LYS A 324 20.68 -3.82 7.75
C LYS A 324 19.51 -3.04 7.13
N ILE A 325 18.34 -3.67 7.13
CA ILE A 325 17.08 -2.99 6.85
C ILE A 325 16.70 -2.17 8.08
N ASP A 326 16.12 -0.98 7.86
CA ASP A 326 15.57 -0.16 8.95
C ASP A 326 14.52 -0.99 9.72
N PRO A 327 14.69 -1.19 11.04
CA PRO A 327 13.72 -1.89 11.87
C PRO A 327 12.26 -1.44 11.71
N GLN A 328 12.01 -0.17 11.39
CA GLN A 328 10.65 0.35 11.19
C GLN A 328 10.01 -0.19 9.90
N SER A 329 10.80 -0.39 8.86
CA SER A 329 10.34 -0.91 7.56
C SER A 329 10.14 -2.44 7.55
N LEU A 330 10.68 -3.17 8.53
CA LEU A 330 10.66 -4.65 8.56
C LEU A 330 9.25 -5.27 8.53
N LYS A 331 8.22 -4.54 9.00
CA LYS A 331 6.86 -5.10 9.05
C LYS A 331 6.19 -5.14 7.69
N GLY A 332 6.40 -4.17 6.82
CA GLY A 332 5.84 -4.15 5.46
C GLY A 332 6.80 -4.75 4.42
N PHE A 333 8.08 -4.87 4.75
CA PHE A 333 9.11 -5.34 3.82
C PHE A 333 9.11 -6.87 3.66
N HIS A 334 8.97 -7.34 2.41
CA HIS A 334 9.10 -8.77 2.04
C HIS A 334 10.22 -8.95 1.01
N PRO A 335 11.38 -9.52 1.38
CA PRO A 335 12.44 -9.84 0.43
C PRO A 335 11.97 -10.72 -0.73
N PHE A 336 10.95 -11.55 -0.50
CA PHE A 336 10.28 -12.31 -1.53
C PHE A 336 8.77 -12.30 -1.28
N ARG A 337 8.00 -12.09 -2.36
CA ARG A 337 6.54 -12.18 -2.33
C ARG A 337 6.05 -12.81 -3.62
N LEU A 338 5.33 -13.92 -3.49
CA LEU A 338 4.60 -14.57 -4.57
C LEU A 338 3.10 -14.44 -4.32
N VAL A 339 2.34 -14.18 -5.37
CA VAL A 339 0.87 -14.12 -5.35
C VAL A 339 0.27 -15.00 -6.44
N TRP A 340 -0.87 -15.62 -6.15
CA TRP A 340 -1.62 -16.46 -7.09
C TRP A 340 -3.10 -16.51 -6.70
N GLY A 341 -3.92 -17.18 -7.51
CA GLY A 341 -5.37 -17.26 -7.31
C GLY A 341 -6.11 -16.46 -8.37
N ASP A 342 -7.25 -15.90 -8.00
CA ASP A 342 -8.15 -15.19 -8.90
C ASP A 342 -8.85 -14.00 -8.19
N LEU A 343 -9.88 -13.46 -8.85
CA LEU A 343 -10.68 -12.35 -8.31
C LEU A 343 -11.48 -12.72 -7.06
N ALA A 344 -11.80 -14.00 -6.87
CA ALA A 344 -12.59 -14.46 -5.75
C ALA A 344 -11.72 -14.68 -4.50
N GLN A 345 -10.51 -15.19 -4.67
CA GLN A 345 -9.55 -15.39 -3.59
C GLN A 345 -8.12 -15.32 -4.10
N MET A 346 -7.31 -14.46 -3.47
CA MET A 346 -5.88 -14.39 -3.69
C MET A 346 -5.13 -15.12 -2.57
N HIS A 347 -4.01 -15.72 -2.91
CA HIS A 347 -3.10 -16.35 -1.97
C HIS A 347 -1.71 -15.74 -2.08
N THR A 348 -0.92 -15.89 -1.01
CA THR A 348 0.44 -15.36 -0.94
C THR A 348 1.41 -16.34 -0.30
N LEU A 349 2.66 -16.27 -0.75
CA LEU A 349 3.83 -16.90 -0.13
C LEU A 349 4.89 -15.80 0.00
N VAL A 350 5.21 -15.41 1.23
CA VAL A 350 6.17 -14.32 1.49
C VAL A 350 7.32 -14.81 2.34
N CYS A 351 8.53 -14.33 2.07
CA CYS A 351 9.63 -14.41 3.02
C CYS A 351 9.61 -13.16 3.89
N GLN A 352 9.67 -13.30 5.22
CA GLN A 352 9.69 -12.16 6.13
C GLN A 352 10.33 -12.52 7.47
N GLY A 353 11.19 -11.63 7.98
CA GLY A 353 11.84 -11.81 9.28
C GLY A 353 12.98 -12.83 9.25
N GLY A 354 13.15 -13.59 10.33
CA GLY A 354 14.28 -14.50 10.50
C GLY A 354 15.57 -13.80 10.95
N ASN A 355 16.66 -14.55 10.98
CA ASN A 355 18.00 -14.08 11.36
C ASN A 355 18.87 -13.93 10.11
N ILE A 356 18.38 -13.17 9.14
CA ILE A 356 18.98 -13.00 7.82
C ILE A 356 19.85 -11.74 7.82
N LYS A 357 21.12 -11.88 7.46
CA LYS A 357 22.07 -10.77 7.27
C LYS A 357 22.00 -10.25 5.83
N ALA A 358 21.94 -11.16 4.87
CA ALA A 358 21.77 -10.84 3.46
C ALA A 358 21.00 -11.95 2.73
N MET A 359 20.35 -11.58 1.63
CA MET A 359 19.65 -12.52 0.76
C MET A 359 19.88 -12.14 -0.70
N ASN A 360 20.29 -13.13 -1.50
CA ASN A 360 20.30 -13.03 -2.96
C ASN A 360 19.24 -13.95 -3.55
N ALA A 361 18.61 -13.54 -4.64
CA ALA A 361 17.62 -14.34 -5.36
C ALA A 361 18.07 -14.57 -6.80
N ILE A 362 18.04 -15.82 -7.24
CA ILE A 362 18.35 -16.25 -8.60
C ILE A 362 17.08 -16.85 -9.18
N ALA A 363 16.39 -16.08 -10.01
CA ALA A 363 15.13 -16.50 -10.61
C ALA A 363 15.36 -17.19 -11.96
N GLY A 364 14.80 -18.39 -12.08
CA GLY A 364 14.59 -19.13 -13.31
C GLY A 364 13.12 -19.12 -13.73
N LYS A 365 12.81 -19.83 -14.82
CA LYS A 365 11.47 -19.85 -15.43
C LYS A 365 10.38 -20.40 -14.49
N ASP A 366 10.68 -21.50 -13.82
CA ASP A 366 9.73 -22.26 -12.97
C ASP A 366 10.37 -22.57 -11.59
N GLN A 367 11.41 -21.81 -11.24
CA GLN A 367 12.19 -22.00 -10.02
C GLN A 367 12.77 -20.67 -9.57
N VAL A 368 12.81 -20.44 -8.25
CA VAL A 368 13.56 -19.34 -7.63
C VAL A 368 14.48 -19.93 -6.59
N GLU A 369 15.77 -19.64 -6.67
CA GLU A 369 16.75 -20.01 -5.66
C GLU A 369 17.08 -18.79 -4.81
N PHE A 370 16.98 -18.95 -3.49
CA PHE A 370 17.36 -17.94 -2.51
C PHE A 370 18.64 -18.39 -1.81
N ILE A 371 19.61 -17.50 -1.71
CA ILE A 371 20.83 -17.72 -0.94
C ILE A 371 20.83 -16.76 0.25
N PHE A 372 20.63 -17.32 1.44
CA PHE A 372 20.58 -16.57 2.70
C PHE A 372 21.92 -16.65 3.42
N ASP A 373 22.50 -15.49 3.71
CA ASP A 373 23.61 -15.37 4.65
C ASP A 373 23.02 -15.14 6.04
N LEU A 374 23.23 -16.08 6.96
CA LEU A 374 22.64 -16.01 8.30
C LEU A 374 23.44 -15.04 9.20
N GLY A 375 22.73 -14.39 10.12
CA GLY A 375 23.33 -13.56 11.17
C GLY A 375 24.06 -14.40 12.23
N GLU A 376 24.51 -13.74 13.29
CA GLU A 376 25.09 -14.44 14.45
C GLU A 376 24.06 -15.38 15.09
N PRO A 377 24.45 -16.57 15.58
CA PRO A 377 23.53 -17.48 16.25
C PRO A 377 22.97 -16.82 17.51
N LYS A 378 21.65 -16.93 17.73
CA LYS A 378 20.99 -16.40 18.93
C LYS A 378 20.91 -17.49 20.02
N GLU A 379 20.74 -17.06 21.28
CA GLU A 379 20.70 -17.96 22.44
C GLU A 379 19.48 -18.90 22.41
N LYS A 380 19.67 -20.14 22.90
CA LYS A 380 18.72 -21.26 22.71
C LYS A 380 17.35 -21.06 23.38
N ASP A 381 17.21 -20.16 24.34
CA ASP A 381 16.05 -20.10 25.23
C ASP A 381 14.85 -19.30 24.71
N LYS A 382 14.97 -18.63 23.55
CA LYS A 382 13.84 -17.91 22.94
C LYS A 382 13.45 -18.51 21.59
N PHE A 383 12.40 -19.35 21.61
CA PHE A 383 11.89 -20.08 20.43
C PHE A 383 11.65 -19.19 19.20
N VAL A 384 11.13 -17.97 19.39
CA VAL A 384 10.88 -17.01 18.30
C VAL A 384 12.17 -16.41 17.76
N GLU A 385 13.20 -16.24 18.60
CA GLU A 385 14.48 -15.65 18.22
C GLU A 385 15.35 -16.63 17.42
N ASN A 386 15.10 -17.94 17.53
CA ASN A 386 15.87 -18.99 16.85
C ASN A 386 15.37 -19.34 15.44
N ARG A 387 14.57 -18.48 14.82
CA ARG A 387 14.13 -18.63 13.43
C ARG A 387 15.18 -18.03 12.51
N GLU A 388 15.78 -18.86 11.66
CA GLU A 388 16.85 -18.44 10.75
C GLU A 388 16.26 -17.90 9.44
N VAL A 389 15.41 -18.70 8.78
CA VAL A 389 14.70 -18.34 7.54
C VAL A 389 13.23 -18.64 7.73
N VAL A 390 12.35 -17.70 7.34
CA VAL A 390 10.91 -17.82 7.56
C VAL A 390 10.15 -17.45 6.30
N PHE A 391 9.22 -18.33 5.92
CA PHE A 391 8.20 -18.09 4.91
C PHE A 391 6.80 -18.17 5.55
N TYR A 392 5.88 -17.39 5.01
CA TYR A 392 4.47 -17.37 5.40
C TYR A 392 3.61 -17.66 4.18
N CYS A 393 2.76 -18.68 4.26
CA CYS A 393 1.82 -19.03 3.21
C CYS A 393 0.39 -18.78 3.71
N SER A 394 -0.37 -17.96 2.98
CA SER A 394 -1.78 -17.68 3.30
C SER A 394 -2.58 -18.97 3.41
N LYS A 395 -3.35 -19.12 4.50
CA LYS A 395 -4.35 -20.18 4.55
C LYS A 395 -5.45 -19.89 3.53
N GLY A 396 -5.95 -20.95 2.91
CA GLY A 396 -7.01 -20.84 1.93
C GLY A 396 -7.66 -22.19 1.69
N ASP A 397 -8.85 -22.16 1.13
CA ASP A 397 -9.60 -23.37 0.81
C ASP A 397 -8.80 -24.22 -0.18
N GLY A 398 -8.65 -25.50 0.12
CA GLY A 398 -7.95 -26.44 -0.74
C GLY A 398 -6.41 -26.45 -0.63
N LEU A 399 -5.79 -25.53 0.12
CA LEU A 399 -4.34 -25.58 0.34
C LEU A 399 -3.95 -26.81 1.17
N LYS A 400 -3.11 -27.68 0.60
CA LYS A 400 -2.53 -28.84 1.30
C LYS A 400 -1.03 -28.67 1.47
N LEU A 401 -0.56 -28.87 2.69
CA LEU A 401 0.84 -28.80 3.07
C LEU A 401 1.34 -30.20 3.46
N THR A 402 2.40 -30.68 2.80
CA THR A 402 3.02 -31.99 3.08
C THR A 402 4.54 -31.89 3.08
N VAL A 403 5.20 -32.87 3.70
CA VAL A 403 6.66 -33.07 3.65
C VAL A 403 6.90 -34.43 3.01
N ASP A 404 7.58 -34.46 1.86
CA ASP A 404 7.81 -35.66 1.05
C ASP A 404 6.52 -36.49 0.81
N GLY A 405 5.40 -35.80 0.62
CA GLY A 405 4.09 -36.38 0.38
C GLY A 405 3.32 -36.82 1.63
N ALA A 406 3.93 -36.76 2.82
CA ALA A 406 3.31 -37.10 4.08
C ALA A 406 2.86 -35.86 4.87
N ARG A 407 1.81 -36.00 5.69
CA ARG A 407 1.39 -34.94 6.61
C ARG A 407 2.37 -34.89 7.79
N ALA A 408 3.20 -33.85 7.85
CA ALA A 408 4.17 -33.63 8.92
C ALA A 408 4.15 -32.16 9.37
N THR A 409 4.63 -31.90 10.59
CA THR A 409 4.80 -30.55 11.15
C THR A 409 6.28 -30.15 11.28
N THR A 410 7.19 -31.05 10.89
CA THR A 410 8.63 -30.81 10.87
C THR A 410 9.24 -31.39 9.61
N PHE A 411 10.38 -30.83 9.19
CA PHE A 411 11.15 -31.31 8.05
C PHE A 411 12.65 -31.16 8.31
N ARG A 412 13.47 -31.96 7.62
CA ARG A 412 14.93 -31.88 7.62
C ARG A 412 15.43 -31.17 6.37
N LEU A 413 16.69 -30.77 6.38
CA LEU A 413 17.35 -30.26 5.18
C LEU A 413 17.29 -31.32 4.07
N GLY A 414 17.01 -30.90 2.83
CA GLY A 414 16.83 -31.76 1.66
C GLY A 414 15.42 -32.35 1.46
N GLU A 415 14.58 -32.41 2.50
CA GLU A 415 13.18 -32.84 2.37
C GLU A 415 12.34 -31.77 1.64
N LYS A 416 11.32 -32.20 0.88
CA LYS A 416 10.46 -31.29 0.10
C LYS A 416 9.23 -30.91 0.89
N VAL A 417 9.11 -29.62 1.22
CA VAL A 417 7.86 -29.04 1.71
C VAL A 417 6.99 -28.71 0.50
N GLN A 418 5.93 -29.49 0.28
CA GLN A 418 5.01 -29.29 -0.84
C GLN A 418 3.80 -28.46 -0.40
N LEU A 419 3.47 -27.46 -1.21
CA LEU A 419 2.25 -26.67 -1.11
C LEU A 419 1.42 -26.96 -2.36
N LYS A 420 0.22 -27.53 -2.19
CA LYS A 420 -0.69 -27.84 -3.29
C LYS A 420 -1.95 -26.99 -3.20
N SER A 421 -2.20 -26.16 -4.22
CA SER A 421 -3.46 -25.43 -4.43
C SER A 421 -3.81 -25.42 -5.92
N SER A 422 -4.30 -24.31 -6.47
CA SER A 422 -4.34 -24.05 -7.93
C SER A 422 -2.96 -23.98 -8.61
N ILE A 423 -1.88 -23.86 -7.83
CA ILE A 423 -0.50 -24.06 -8.27
C ILE A 423 0.18 -25.04 -7.31
N ASP A 424 1.10 -25.85 -7.82
CA ASP A 424 1.89 -26.78 -7.02
C ASP A 424 3.27 -26.13 -6.78
N MET A 425 3.69 -26.05 -5.53
CA MET A 425 4.98 -25.47 -5.15
C MET A 425 5.76 -26.44 -4.27
N ASN A 426 7.08 -26.46 -4.43
CA ASN A 426 7.99 -27.22 -3.56
C ASN A 426 9.06 -26.30 -3.00
N LEU A 427 9.22 -26.29 -1.69
CA LEU A 427 10.32 -25.64 -0.98
C LEU A 427 11.31 -26.69 -0.47
N THR A 428 12.59 -26.51 -0.77
CA THR A 428 13.68 -27.35 -0.24
C THR A 428 14.76 -26.48 0.36
N PHE A 429 15.19 -26.82 1.58
CA PHE A 429 16.20 -26.09 2.33
C PHE A 429 17.51 -26.90 2.35
N GLU A 430 18.63 -26.26 2.05
CA GLU A 430 19.96 -26.89 2.00
C GLU A 430 20.99 -26.01 2.71
N LEU A 431 21.86 -26.61 3.54
CA LEU A 431 23.04 -25.93 4.05
C LEU A 431 24.14 -26.04 3.00
N ILE A 432 24.63 -24.90 2.51
CA ILE A 432 25.64 -24.85 1.44
C ILE A 432 27.00 -24.36 1.92
N GLU A 433 27.05 -23.71 3.09
CA GLU A 433 28.30 -23.27 3.73
C GLU A 433 28.14 -23.25 5.26
N GLY A 434 29.22 -23.58 5.97
CA GLY A 434 29.25 -23.69 7.43
C GLY A 434 28.81 -25.06 7.94
N GLU A 435 28.68 -25.18 9.27
CA GLU A 435 28.28 -26.42 9.94
C GLU A 435 27.15 -26.14 10.94
N GLY A 436 26.20 -27.06 11.04
CA GLY A 436 25.13 -26.96 12.04
C GLY A 436 24.02 -27.96 11.86
N ASN A 437 23.28 -28.18 12.94
CA ASN A 437 22.05 -28.95 12.98
C ASN A 437 20.85 -28.00 12.92
N PHE A 438 20.00 -28.20 11.91
CA PHE A 438 18.81 -27.42 11.68
C PHE A 438 17.57 -28.30 11.69
N LEU A 439 16.44 -27.73 12.09
CA LEU A 439 15.14 -28.38 12.01
C LEU A 439 14.12 -27.41 11.43
N GLY A 440 13.43 -27.87 10.39
CA GLY A 440 12.32 -27.17 9.78
C GLY A 440 11.02 -27.42 10.52
N HIS A 441 10.14 -26.42 10.57
CA HIS A 441 8.84 -26.48 11.20
C HIS A 441 7.75 -25.92 10.29
N LEU A 442 6.57 -26.54 10.38
CA LEU A 442 5.32 -26.12 9.75
C LEU A 442 4.29 -25.92 10.85
N MET A 443 3.82 -24.69 11.05
CA MET A 443 2.80 -24.41 12.05
C MET A 443 1.92 -23.23 11.66
N PRO A 444 0.68 -23.15 12.19
CA PRO A 444 -0.13 -21.95 12.07
C PRO A 444 0.57 -20.74 12.71
N GLY A 445 0.47 -19.58 12.09
CA GLY A 445 0.81 -18.31 12.74
C GLY A 445 0.54 -17.11 11.85
N ASN A 446 0.87 -15.92 12.34
CA ASN A 446 0.65 -14.65 11.63
C ASN A 446 1.99 -14.05 11.20
N ARG A 447 2.03 -13.43 10.02
CA ARG A 447 3.18 -12.66 9.51
C ARG A 447 3.24 -11.28 10.16
N LEU A 448 4.40 -10.63 10.10
CA LEU A 448 4.59 -9.32 10.75
C LEU A 448 3.78 -8.20 10.06
N SER A 449 3.47 -8.37 8.78
CA SER A 449 2.71 -7.42 7.96
C SER A 449 1.18 -7.52 8.11
N GLN A 450 0.66 -8.38 9.00
CA GLN A 450 -0.77 -8.47 9.26
C GLN A 450 -1.20 -7.39 10.26
N GLN A 451 -2.16 -6.55 9.85
CA GLN A 451 -2.70 -5.50 10.73
C GLN A 451 -3.65 -6.05 11.79
N ASP A 452 -4.44 -7.08 11.43
CA ASP A 452 -5.38 -7.70 12.35
C ASP A 452 -4.63 -8.47 13.45
N ARG A 453 -4.82 -8.06 14.71
CA ARG A 453 -4.33 -8.81 15.88
C ARG A 453 -5.28 -9.95 16.23
N SER A 454 -5.86 -10.60 15.22
CA SER A 454 -6.74 -11.74 15.46
C SER A 454 -5.96 -12.82 16.22
N THR A 455 -6.59 -13.43 17.22
CA THR A 455 -6.05 -14.60 17.91
C THR A 455 -5.94 -15.80 16.98
N GLU A 456 -6.70 -15.79 15.88
CA GLU A 456 -6.63 -16.81 14.84
C GLU A 456 -5.41 -16.62 13.93
N ALA A 457 -4.76 -17.74 13.63
CA ALA A 457 -3.65 -17.79 12.68
C ALA A 457 -4.17 -17.78 11.24
N GLN A 458 -3.74 -16.81 10.45
CA GLN A 458 -4.14 -16.60 9.06
C GLN A 458 -3.16 -17.23 8.06
N ASP A 459 -1.95 -17.58 8.49
CA ASP A 459 -0.92 -18.21 7.66
C ASP A 459 -0.47 -19.57 8.20
N TRP A 460 0.15 -20.35 7.32
CA TRP A 460 1.15 -21.34 7.65
C TRP A 460 2.53 -20.71 7.69
N GLN A 461 3.20 -20.81 8.82
CA GLN A 461 4.61 -20.49 8.98
C GLN A 461 5.45 -21.71 8.58
N ILE A 462 6.35 -21.52 7.63
CA ILE A 462 7.33 -22.49 7.16
C ILE A 462 8.71 -21.93 7.49
N PHE A 463 9.38 -22.47 8.50
CA PHE A 463 10.65 -21.88 8.94
C PHE A 463 11.71 -22.90 9.26
N LEU A 464 12.96 -22.50 9.06
CA LEU A 464 14.15 -23.21 9.49
C LEU A 464 14.63 -22.64 10.81
N ARG A 465 14.82 -23.51 11.81
CA ARG A 465 15.40 -23.18 13.11
C ARG A 465 16.78 -23.80 13.26
N ASN A 466 17.70 -23.08 13.91
CA ASN A 466 18.96 -23.66 14.37
C ASN A 466 18.77 -24.44 15.68
N ILE A 467 19.38 -25.62 15.78
CA ILE A 467 19.59 -26.34 17.04
C ILE A 467 20.97 -25.97 17.59
N GLU A 468 21.96 -26.00 16.72
CA GLU A 468 23.34 -25.55 16.94
C GLU A 468 23.98 -25.30 15.56
N ARG A 469 24.80 -24.25 15.44
CA ARG A 469 25.51 -23.96 14.19
C ARG A 469 26.71 -23.06 14.43
N THR A 470 27.62 -23.05 13.47
CA THR A 470 28.66 -22.03 13.35
C THR A 470 28.07 -20.66 13.00
N PRO A 471 28.75 -19.55 13.32
CA PRO A 471 28.28 -18.21 12.97
C PRO A 471 28.05 -17.95 11.48
N CYS A 472 28.99 -18.39 10.65
CA CYS A 472 28.97 -18.16 9.20
C CYS A 472 28.31 -19.34 8.48
N CYS A 473 26.98 -19.36 8.46
CA CYS A 473 26.22 -20.34 7.70
C CYS A 473 25.52 -19.68 6.51
N ARG A 474 25.51 -20.40 5.37
CA ARG A 474 24.70 -20.03 4.20
C ARG A 474 23.70 -21.12 3.90
N VAL A 475 22.44 -20.73 3.77
CA VAL A 475 21.33 -21.63 3.47
C VAL A 475 20.80 -21.31 2.08
N ARG A 476 20.72 -22.32 1.21
CA ARG A 476 19.95 -22.25 -0.03
C ARG A 476 18.53 -22.68 0.25
N VAL A 477 17.57 -21.91 -0.26
CA VAL A 477 16.17 -22.35 -0.36
C VAL A 477 15.78 -22.34 -1.82
N THR A 478 15.29 -23.47 -2.30
CA THR A 478 14.81 -23.62 -3.67
C THR A 478 13.29 -23.69 -3.65
N LEU A 479 12.64 -22.74 -4.33
CA LEU A 479 11.21 -22.75 -4.62
C LEU A 479 10.99 -23.20 -6.06
N GLN A 480 10.41 -24.37 -6.26
CA GLN A 480 9.93 -24.82 -7.58
C GLN A 480 8.44 -24.51 -7.71
N ILE A 481 8.02 -23.96 -8.85
CA ILE A 481 6.64 -23.57 -9.12
C ILE A 481 6.16 -24.34 -10.35
N GLN A 482 5.15 -25.19 -10.18
CA GLN A 482 4.54 -25.97 -11.24
C GLN A 482 3.08 -25.50 -11.39
N PRO A 483 2.78 -24.64 -12.37
CA PRO A 483 1.39 -24.31 -12.65
C PRO A 483 0.67 -25.59 -13.08
N GLN A 484 -0.51 -25.85 -12.51
CA GLN A 484 -1.34 -26.95 -13.00
C GLN A 484 -1.69 -26.65 -14.47
N ASN A 485 -1.47 -27.62 -15.36
CA ASN A 485 -1.88 -27.49 -16.75
C ASN A 485 -3.40 -27.26 -16.75
N VAL A 486 -3.82 -26.03 -16.98
CA VAL A 486 -5.22 -25.71 -17.22
C VAL A 486 -5.55 -26.31 -18.58
N VAL A 487 -6.17 -27.49 -18.56
CA VAL A 487 -6.63 -28.22 -19.76
C VAL A 487 -7.77 -27.46 -20.42
#